data_AF-A0A094I4M1-F1
#
_entry.id   AF-A0A094I4M1-F1
#
_cell.length_a   1.000
_cell.length_b   1.000
_cell.length_c   1.000
_cell.angle_alpha   90.00
_cell.angle_beta   90.00
_cell.angle_gamma   90.00
#
_symmetry.space_group_name_H-M   'P 1'
#
loop_
_entity.id
_entity.type
_entity.pdbx_description
1 polymer ?
#
loop_
_entity_poly.entity_id
_entity_poly.type
_entity_poly.pdbx_seq_one_letter_code
_entity_poly.pdbx_strand_id
1 'polypeptide(L)'
;MMDFPPDTVLELPSNISATYLSEGAANVVYTINVPPQSSTAEPGDIQEKGKATTPNPWHGKLLRFRKDLPTTTPTLDAHIAFRTSIAPLFPAEDLIDIRLVSLGSSHLIRTLNAALRAAEEPSSPARRPLQRHGVYLADDPHALLITDMSP
;
A
#
# COMPACT_ATOMS: atom_id res chain seq x y z
N MET A 1 -1.93 1.57 -28.38
CA MET A 1 -1.32 0.66 -27.39
C MET A 1 -1.27 1.47 -26.11
N MET A 2 -2.09 1.15 -25.11
CA MET A 2 -2.06 1.89 -23.85
C MET A 2 -0.86 1.39 -23.07
N ASP A 3 0.15 2.23 -22.92
CA ASP A 3 1.36 1.91 -22.16
C ASP A 3 1.03 1.84 -20.67
N PHE A 4 1.63 0.87 -19.97
CA PHE A 4 1.62 0.83 -18.51
C PHE A 4 2.13 2.16 -17.95
N PRO A 5 1.55 2.66 -16.84
CA PRO A 5 2.06 3.88 -16.22
C PRO A 5 3.56 3.76 -15.91
N PRO A 6 4.31 4.88 -16.05
CA PRO A 6 5.75 4.89 -15.82
C PRO A 6 6.08 4.41 -14.41
N ASP A 7 7.22 3.73 -14.27
CA ASP A 7 7.65 3.08 -13.02
C ASP A 7 8.20 4.07 -11.99
N THR A 8 7.40 5.12 -11.73
CA THR A 8 7.75 6.14 -10.75
C THR A 8 7.45 5.56 -9.37
N VAL A 9 8.50 5.32 -8.59
CA VAL A 9 8.36 4.96 -7.19
C VAL A 9 7.70 6.13 -6.46
N LEU A 10 6.59 5.85 -5.78
CA LEU A 10 5.91 6.86 -4.97
C LEU A 10 6.50 6.86 -3.57
N GLU A 11 6.82 8.04 -3.04
CA GLU A 11 7.20 8.17 -1.63
C GLU A 11 5.94 8.21 -0.76
N LEU A 12 5.90 7.35 0.26
CA LEU A 12 4.79 7.32 1.19
C LEU A 12 4.82 8.55 2.12
N PRO A 13 3.70 9.29 2.27
CA PRO A 13 3.66 10.42 3.20
C PRO A 13 3.93 9.97 4.65
N SER A 14 4.55 10.83 5.45
CA SER A 14 4.94 10.49 6.83
C SER A 14 3.76 10.38 7.80
N ASN A 15 2.62 11.00 7.48
CA ASN A 15 1.43 11.09 8.32
C ASN A 15 0.31 10.12 7.91
N ILE A 16 0.62 9.07 7.15
CA ILE A 16 -0.40 8.10 6.77
C ILE A 16 -0.77 7.15 7.92
N SER A 17 -1.98 6.65 7.87
CA SER A 17 -2.41 5.51 8.68
C SER A 17 -2.87 4.38 7.76
N ALA A 18 -2.73 3.15 8.24
CA ALA A 18 -3.16 1.97 7.51
C ALA A 18 -3.89 1.01 8.45
N THR A 19 -5.02 0.48 7.99
CA THR A 19 -5.89 -0.41 8.78
C THR A 19 -5.89 -1.79 8.18
N TYR A 20 -5.69 -2.82 9.02
CA TYR A 20 -5.69 -4.21 8.58
C TYR A 20 -6.99 -4.53 7.83
N LEU A 21 -6.85 -5.07 6.62
CA LEU A 21 -7.99 -5.48 5.78
C LEU A 21 -8.06 -7.00 5.68
N SER A 22 -6.98 -7.64 5.22
CA SER A 22 -6.93 -9.08 5.00
C SER A 22 -5.50 -9.59 4.90
N GLU A 23 -5.31 -10.92 4.91
CA GLU A 23 -3.99 -11.51 4.70
C GLU A 23 -4.02 -12.89 4.03
N GLY A 24 -3.01 -13.12 3.19
CA GLY A 24 -2.71 -14.41 2.58
C GLY A 24 -1.56 -15.12 3.28
N ALA A 25 -1.00 -16.16 2.64
CA ALA A 25 0.17 -16.85 3.17
C ALA A 25 1.42 -15.95 3.19
N ALA A 26 1.62 -15.16 2.13
CA ALA A 26 2.84 -14.38 1.91
C ALA A 26 2.72 -12.87 2.19
N ASN A 27 1.50 -12.34 2.35
CA ASN A 27 1.28 -10.90 2.39
C ASN A 27 0.15 -10.53 3.35
N VAL A 28 0.19 -9.29 3.85
CA VAL A 28 -0.91 -8.64 4.56
C VAL A 28 -1.31 -7.39 3.78
N VAL A 29 -2.61 -7.16 3.66
CA VAL A 29 -3.22 -6.05 2.92
C VAL A 29 -3.88 -5.11 3.91
N TYR A 30 -3.69 -3.81 3.68
CA TYR A 30 -4.21 -2.74 4.51
C TYR A 30 -4.95 -1.73 3.64
N THR A 31 -6.04 -1.16 4.17
CA THR A 31 -6.56 0.10 3.62
C THR A 31 -5.61 1.23 3.98
N ILE A 32 -5.48 2.21 3.09
CA ILE A 32 -4.63 3.40 3.32
C ILE A 32 -5.51 4.62 3.57
N ASN A 33 -5.20 5.36 4.63
CA ASN A 33 -5.78 6.66 4.90
C ASN A 33 -4.66 7.70 4.86
N VAL A 34 -4.66 8.50 3.80
CA VAL A 34 -3.76 9.63 3.62
C VAL A 34 -4.54 10.89 4.02
N PRO A 35 -4.19 11.56 5.12
CA PRO A 35 -4.86 12.80 5.49
C PRO A 35 -4.75 13.82 4.36
N PRO A 36 -5.81 14.59 4.06
CA PRO A 36 -5.68 15.70 3.13
C PRO A 36 -4.54 16.59 3.62
N GLN A 37 -3.57 16.86 2.74
CA GLN A 37 -2.51 17.80 3.06
C GLN A 37 -3.18 19.10 3.48
N SER A 38 -2.94 19.54 4.72
CA SER A 38 -3.38 20.84 5.20
C SER A 38 -2.73 21.86 4.28
N SER A 39 -3.44 22.28 3.24
CA SER A 39 -3.04 23.45 2.48
C SER A 39 -3.16 24.62 3.45
N THR A 40 -2.04 25.00 4.07
CA THR A 40 -1.80 26.37 4.50
C THR A 40 -1.77 27.23 3.23
N ALA A 41 -2.94 27.40 2.62
CA ALA A 41 -3.19 28.54 1.78
C ALA A 41 -3.45 29.68 2.75
N GLU A 42 -2.51 30.62 2.79
CA GLU A 42 -2.72 31.97 3.32
C GLU A 42 -4.10 32.48 2.85
N PRO A 43 -4.91 33.11 3.73
CA PRO A 43 -6.22 33.62 3.35
C PRO A 43 -6.05 34.89 2.52
N GLY A 44 -5.88 34.72 1.21
CA GLY A 44 -5.78 35.82 0.26
C GLY A 44 -5.67 35.31 -1.17
N ASP A 45 -6.78 34.89 -1.76
CA ASP A 45 -7.26 35.41 -3.04
C ASP A 45 -8.49 34.63 -3.51
N ILE A 46 -9.56 35.38 -3.77
CA ILE A 46 -10.82 34.93 -4.35
C ILE A 46 -10.65 34.95 -5.86
N GLN A 47 -10.95 33.83 -6.54
CA GLN A 47 -11.34 33.62 -7.97
C GLN A 47 -10.60 32.41 -8.56
N GLU A 48 -11.11 31.58 -9.46
CA GLU A 48 -12.40 31.29 -10.10
C GLU A 48 -12.11 29.99 -10.91
N LYS A 49 -13.14 29.19 -11.23
CA LYS A 49 -13.16 28.18 -12.32
C LYS A 49 -12.20 26.97 -12.28
N GLY A 50 -12.81 25.79 -12.13
CA GLY A 50 -12.38 24.58 -12.85
C GLY A 50 -11.04 24.00 -12.43
N LYS A 51 -10.74 23.89 -11.13
CA LYS A 51 -9.55 23.17 -10.67
C LYS A 51 -9.78 21.68 -10.88
N ALA A 52 -9.24 21.13 -11.97
CA ALA A 52 -9.05 19.69 -12.11
C ALA A 52 -8.31 19.23 -10.84
N THR A 53 -9.05 18.63 -9.91
CA THR A 53 -8.49 18.04 -8.71
C THR A 53 -7.44 17.06 -9.19
N THR A 54 -6.17 17.37 -8.96
CA THR A 54 -5.08 16.43 -9.22
C THR A 54 -5.47 15.10 -8.59
N PRO A 55 -5.64 14.02 -9.37
CA PRO A 55 -6.17 12.77 -8.84
C PRO A 55 -5.25 12.30 -7.72
N ASN A 56 -5.82 12.16 -6.53
CA ASN A 56 -5.09 11.67 -5.37
C ASN A 56 -4.61 10.24 -5.70
N PRO A 57 -3.28 9.98 -5.82
CA PRO A 57 -2.77 8.68 -6.25
C PRO A 57 -3.11 7.56 -5.25
N TRP A 58 -3.54 7.91 -4.04
CA TRP A 58 -3.88 7.00 -2.96
C TRP A 58 -5.37 6.61 -2.94
N HIS A 59 -6.23 7.32 -3.70
CA HIS A 59 -7.66 7.05 -3.70
C HIS A 59 -7.98 5.73 -4.41
N GLY A 60 -8.86 4.92 -3.80
CA GLY A 60 -9.22 3.59 -4.32
C GLY A 60 -8.05 2.62 -4.35
N LYS A 61 -7.06 2.80 -3.45
CA LYS A 61 -5.87 1.96 -3.37
C LYS A 61 -5.76 1.27 -2.01
N LEU A 62 -5.03 0.16 -2.01
CA LEU A 62 -4.65 -0.62 -0.84
C LEU A 62 -3.12 -0.73 -0.76
N LEU A 63 -2.60 -0.89 0.45
CA LEU A 63 -1.19 -1.23 0.66
C LEU A 63 -1.04 -2.71 0.92
N ARG A 64 -0.13 -3.34 0.18
CA ARG A 64 0.23 -4.74 0.34
C ARG A 64 1.68 -4.84 0.80
N PHE A 65 1.87 -5.45 1.97
CA PHE A 65 3.18 -5.70 2.57
C PHE A 65 3.49 -7.18 2.54
N ARG A 66 4.76 -7.52 2.26
CA ARG A 66 5.24 -8.90 2.37
C ARG A 66 5.42 -9.30 3.83
N LYS A 67 5.18 -10.58 4.11
CA LYS A 67 5.47 -11.21 5.40
C LYS A 67 6.94 -11.60 5.49
N ASP A 68 7.44 -11.65 6.72
CA ASP A 68 8.78 -12.11 7.04
C ASP A 68 8.82 -13.64 7.05
N LEU A 69 9.01 -14.20 5.86
CA LEU A 69 9.10 -15.64 5.63
C LEU A 69 10.27 -15.91 4.67
N PRO A 70 11.02 -17.01 4.84
CA PRO A 70 12.13 -17.35 3.94
C PRO A 70 11.71 -17.56 2.48
N THR A 71 10.43 -17.83 2.25
CA THR A 71 9.84 -18.07 0.92
C THR A 71 9.34 -16.81 0.23
N THR A 72 9.36 -15.64 0.89
CA THR A 72 8.94 -14.38 0.27
C THR A 72 10.11 -13.66 -0.37
N THR A 73 9.90 -13.20 -1.60
CA THR A 73 10.81 -12.33 -2.33
C THR A 73 10.67 -10.89 -1.82
N PRO A 74 11.77 -10.10 -1.74
CA PRO A 74 11.69 -8.66 -1.49
C PRO A 74 10.70 -7.95 -2.42
N THR A 75 10.03 -6.92 -1.92
CA THR A 75 8.94 -6.27 -2.64
C THR A 75 9.38 -5.67 -3.98
N LEU A 76 10.54 -5.02 -4.03
CA LEU A 76 11.11 -4.45 -5.25
C LEU A 76 11.36 -5.54 -6.31
N ASP A 77 12.00 -6.65 -5.93
CA ASP A 77 12.32 -7.74 -6.84
C ASP A 77 11.05 -8.41 -7.39
N ALA A 78 10.03 -8.60 -6.53
CA ALA A 78 8.74 -9.12 -6.94
C ALA A 78 8.01 -8.18 -7.93
N HIS A 79 8.11 -6.86 -7.73
CA HIS A 79 7.56 -5.86 -8.64
C HIS A 79 8.27 -5.88 -9.99
N ILE A 80 9.61 -5.91 -10.00
CA ILE A 80 10.40 -6.03 -11.23
C ILE A 80 10.00 -7.31 -11.98
N ALA A 81 9.98 -8.46 -11.31
CA ALA A 81 9.60 -9.74 -11.93
C ALA A 81 8.18 -9.71 -12.50
N PHE A 82 7.22 -9.11 -11.80
CA PHE A 82 5.88 -8.91 -12.33
C PHE A 82 5.92 -8.10 -13.63
N ARG A 83 6.60 -6.95 -13.65
CA ARG A 83 6.68 -6.08 -14.82
C ARG A 83 7.40 -6.71 -16.01
N THR A 84 8.46 -7.47 -15.76
CA THR A 84 9.30 -8.02 -16.85
C THR A 84 8.79 -9.35 -17.38
N SER A 85 8.08 -10.12 -16.55
CA SER A 85 7.77 -11.52 -16.88
C SER A 85 6.28 -11.83 -16.89
N ILE A 86 5.46 -11.10 -16.14
CA ILE A 86 4.01 -11.36 -16.04
C ILE A 86 3.22 -10.33 -16.84
N ALA A 87 3.45 -9.04 -16.60
CA ALA A 87 2.69 -7.97 -17.23
C ALA A 87 2.67 -8.03 -18.78
N PRO A 88 3.77 -8.37 -19.48
CA PRO A 88 3.75 -8.46 -20.95
C PRO A 88 2.90 -9.60 -21.50
N LEU A 89 2.46 -10.55 -20.66
CA LEU A 89 1.66 -11.69 -21.07
C LEU A 89 0.16 -11.38 -21.15
N PHE A 90 -0.26 -10.21 -20.65
CA PHE A 90 -1.67 -9.82 -20.60
C PHE A 90 -1.87 -8.43 -21.20
N PRO A 91 -3.07 -8.15 -21.75
CA PRO A 91 -3.47 -6.79 -22.05
C PRO A 91 -3.44 -5.91 -20.79
N ALA A 92 -3.08 -4.63 -20.94
CA ALA A 92 -2.96 -3.73 -19.80
C ALA A 92 -4.30 -3.50 -19.09
N GLU A 93 -5.41 -3.55 -19.83
CA GLU A 93 -6.77 -3.44 -19.31
C GLU A 93 -7.20 -4.61 -18.38
N ASP A 94 -6.58 -5.78 -18.55
CA ASP A 94 -6.87 -6.97 -17.73
C ASP A 94 -5.99 -7.04 -16.47
N LEU A 95 -5.05 -6.11 -16.33
CA LEU A 95 -4.13 -6.04 -15.20
C LEU A 95 -4.52 -4.91 -14.25
N ILE A 96 -4.48 -5.21 -12.96
CA ILE A 96 -4.62 -4.19 -11.93
C ILE A 96 -3.41 -3.26 -11.92
N ASP A 97 -3.63 -1.98 -11.63
CA ASP A 97 -2.55 -1.00 -11.43
C ASP A 97 -1.82 -1.31 -10.11
N ILE A 98 -0.62 -1.86 -10.24
CA ILE A 98 0.32 -2.17 -9.16
C ILE A 98 1.50 -1.20 -9.26
N ARG A 99 1.76 -0.47 -8.18
CA ARG A 99 2.88 0.48 -8.10
C ARG A 99 3.77 0.19 -6.91
N LEU A 100 5.05 0.43 -7.08
CA LEU A 100 6.01 0.40 -5.99
C LEU A 100 5.92 1.68 -5.17
N VAL A 101 5.89 1.53 -3.85
CA VAL A 101 5.93 2.64 -2.91
C VAL A 101 7.15 2.48 -2.03
N SER A 102 7.95 3.55 -1.93
CA SER A 102 9.03 3.67 -0.96
C SER A 102 8.44 4.05 0.41
N LEU A 103 8.85 3.31 1.44
CA LEU A 103 8.50 3.62 2.81
C LEU A 103 9.44 4.67 3.42
N GLY A 104 10.57 4.96 2.78
CA GLY A 104 11.56 5.92 3.27
C GLY A 104 11.94 5.68 4.74
N SER A 105 11.95 6.74 5.54
CA SER A 105 12.18 6.68 6.99
C SER A 105 10.92 6.37 7.81
N SER A 106 9.85 5.87 7.19
CA SER A 106 8.59 5.61 7.87
C SER A 106 8.73 4.51 8.92
N HIS A 107 8.13 4.74 10.09
CA HIS A 107 8.03 3.74 11.15
C HIS A 107 6.82 2.82 10.99
N LEU A 108 6.17 2.84 9.83
CA LEU A 108 4.91 2.16 9.58
C LEU A 108 5.01 0.65 9.81
N ILE A 109 6.02 -0.05 9.27
CA ILE A 109 6.17 -1.50 9.48
C ILE A 109 6.21 -1.85 10.97
N ARG A 110 6.95 -1.07 11.76
CA ARG A 110 7.03 -1.27 13.21
C ARG A 110 5.66 -1.09 13.87
N THR A 111 4.94 -0.02 13.53
CA THR A 111 3.59 0.25 14.04
C THR A 111 2.60 -0.84 13.65
N LEU A 112 2.64 -1.30 12.39
CA LEU A 112 1.76 -2.36 11.88
C LEU A 112 2.08 -3.71 12.53
N ASN A 113 3.36 -4.04 12.73
CA ASN A 113 3.76 -5.26 13.44
C ASN A 113 3.35 -5.23 14.92
N ALA A 114 3.38 -4.07 15.58
CA ALA A 114 2.83 -3.93 16.93
C ALA A 114 1.31 -4.14 16.96
N ALA A 115 0.59 -3.58 15.99
CA ALA A 115 -0.85 -3.78 15.84
C ALA A 115 -1.22 -5.26 15.56
N LEU A 116 -0.44 -5.95 14.72
CA LEU A 116 -0.63 -7.39 14.47
C LEU A 116 -0.49 -8.21 15.76
N ARG A 117 0.53 -7.95 16.58
CA ARG A 117 0.69 -8.62 17.88
C ARG A 117 -0.48 -8.32 18.83
N ALA A 118 -0.90 -7.07 18.92
CA ALA A 118 -2.05 -6.70 19.73
C ALA A 118 -3.35 -7.39 19.25
N ALA A 119 -3.48 -7.62 17.94
CA ALA A 119 -4.61 -8.34 17.35
C ALA A 119 -4.61 -9.85 17.64
N GLU A 120 -3.49 -10.42 18.08
CA GLU A 120 -3.38 -11.84 18.46
C GLU A 120 -3.85 -12.10 19.89
N GLU A 121 -3.96 -11.05 20.71
CA GLU A 121 -4.39 -11.16 22.10
C GLU A 121 -5.85 -11.63 22.22
N PRO A 122 -6.17 -12.53 23.17
CA PRO A 122 -7.53 -13.03 23.36
C PRO A 122 -8.55 -11.92 23.63
N SER A 123 -8.15 -10.82 24.26
CA SER A 123 -9.02 -9.68 24.55
C SER A 123 -9.19 -8.71 23.37
N SER A 124 -8.50 -8.92 22.24
CA SER A 124 -8.59 -8.02 21.10
C SER A 124 -9.99 -8.04 20.47
N PRO A 125 -10.60 -6.88 20.18
CA PRO A 125 -11.84 -6.80 19.41
C PRO A 125 -11.63 -7.11 17.92
N ALA A 126 -10.41 -6.94 17.41
CA ALA A 126 -10.03 -7.18 16.01
C ALA A 126 -9.15 -8.43 15.94
N ARG A 127 -9.69 -9.59 16.35
CA ARG A 127 -8.89 -10.82 16.46
C ARG A 127 -8.34 -11.26 15.11
N ARG A 128 -7.01 -11.36 15.05
CA ARG A 128 -6.31 -12.00 13.94
C ARG A 128 -6.58 -13.51 13.97
N PRO A 129 -6.84 -14.18 12.83
CA PRO A 129 -7.07 -15.63 12.81
C PRO A 129 -5.89 -16.41 13.40
N LEU A 130 -6.16 -17.42 14.24
CA LEU A 130 -5.13 -18.22 14.94
C LEU A 130 -4.07 -18.79 14.00
N GLN A 131 -4.45 -19.24 12.80
CA GLN A 131 -3.54 -19.79 11.78
C GLN A 131 -2.53 -18.77 11.23
N ARG A 132 -2.71 -17.49 11.54
CA ARG A 132 -1.86 -16.38 11.08
C ARG A 132 -0.94 -15.84 12.17
N HIS A 133 -1.08 -16.31 13.41
CA HIS A 133 -0.32 -15.82 14.56
C HIS A 133 1.17 -16.09 14.40
N GLY A 134 2.01 -15.20 14.95
CA GLY A 134 3.47 -15.38 15.00
C GLY A 134 4.22 -15.05 13.70
N VAL A 135 3.52 -14.69 12.62
CA VAL A 135 4.12 -14.24 11.36
C VAL A 135 3.78 -12.77 11.11
N TYR A 136 4.80 -11.94 10.94
CA TYR A 136 4.65 -10.48 10.85
C TYR A 136 5.20 -9.94 9.52
N LEU A 137 5.15 -8.62 9.33
CA LEU A 137 5.71 -7.96 8.15
C LEU A 137 7.24 -7.98 8.20
N ALA A 138 7.86 -8.20 7.05
CA ALA A 138 9.31 -8.07 6.91
C ALA A 138 9.75 -6.61 6.98
N ASP A 139 11.00 -6.38 7.38
CA ASP A 139 11.65 -5.07 7.28
C ASP A 139 12.06 -4.81 5.82
N ASP A 140 11.09 -4.46 4.99
CA ASP A 140 11.27 -4.16 3.56
C ASP A 140 11.15 -2.65 3.32
N PRO A 141 12.06 -2.02 2.58
CA PRO A 141 11.97 -0.59 2.26
C PRO A 141 10.79 -0.24 1.36
N HIS A 142 10.13 -1.22 0.74
CA HIS A 142 9.03 -1.00 -0.19
C HIS A 142 7.75 -1.77 0.18
N ALA A 143 6.63 -1.18 -0.23
CA ALA A 143 5.32 -1.83 -0.28
C ALA A 143 4.74 -1.74 -1.70
N LEU A 144 3.69 -2.50 -1.96
CA LEU A 144 2.91 -2.36 -3.20
C LEU A 144 1.63 -1.57 -2.95
N LEU A 145 1.39 -0.55 -3.76
CA LEU A 145 0.11 0.13 -3.87
C LEU A 145 -0.69 -0.53 -4.98
N ILE A 146 -1.82 -1.12 -4.63
CA ILE A 146 -2.68 -1.88 -5.56
C ILE A 146 -4.05 -1.24 -5.64
N THR A 147 -4.72 -1.34 -6.79
CA THR A 147 -6.14 -0.96 -6.89
C THR A 147 -7.00 -1.79 -5.95
N ASP A 148 -7.89 -1.13 -5.22
CA ASP A 148 -8.94 -1.80 -4.48
C ASP A 148 -9.99 -2.35 -5.45
N MET A 149 -10.15 -3.67 -5.48
CA MET A 149 -11.06 -4.39 -6.37
C MET A 149 -12.27 -4.94 -5.60
N SER A 150 -12.53 -4.48 -4.37
CA SER A 150 -13.73 -4.88 -3.62
C SER A 150 -15.00 -4.35 -4.30
N PRO A 151 -16.13 -5.09 -4.26
CA PRO A 151 -17.42 -4.67 -4.83
C PRO A 151 -18.00 -3.38 -4.21
#